data_AF-A0A8K0NYY7-F1
#
_entry.id   AF-A0A8K0NYY7-F1
#
_cell.length_a   1.000
_cell.length_b   1.000
_cell.length_c   1.000
_cell.angle_alpha   90.00
_cell.angle_beta   90.00
_cell.angle_gamma   90.00
#
_symmetry.space_group_name_H-M   'P 1'
#
loop_
_entity.id
_entity.type
_entity.pdbx_description
1 polymer ?
#
loop_
_entity_poly.entity_id
_entity_poly.type
_entity_poly.pdbx_seq_one_letter_code
_entity_poly.pdbx_strand_id
1 'polypeptide(L)'
;MPSPTLVRVWHIGRMGYAKALKLQKILVNRLKNDRIGSENTLVLVEHDPVYTIGIRSKECTPGEESRLKNLGADFYRTDRGGGKDYRP
;
A
#
# COMPACT_ATOMS: atom_id res chain seq x y z
N MET A 1 17.22 -16.78 26.26
CA MET A 1 16.24 -16.98 25.16
C MET A 1 15.72 -15.61 24.76
N PRO A 2 15.65 -15.25 23.47
CA PRO A 2 15.03 -13.98 23.07
C PRO A 2 13.55 -13.98 23.47
N SER A 3 13.06 -12.84 23.98
CA SER A 3 11.64 -12.67 24.28
C SER A 3 10.82 -12.66 22.98
N PRO A 4 9.58 -13.15 23.00
CA PRO A 4 8.74 -13.15 21.81
C PRO A 4 8.50 -11.72 21.34
N THR A 5 8.73 -11.49 20.05
CA THR A 5 8.48 -10.21 19.39
C THR A 5 6.98 -9.97 19.29
N LEU A 6 6.48 -8.92 19.95
CA LEU A 6 5.07 -8.53 19.85
C LEU A 6 4.79 -7.89 18.48
N VAL A 7 3.69 -8.31 17.86
CA VAL A 7 3.16 -7.73 16.61
C VAL A 7 1.71 -7.31 16.81
N ARG A 8 1.43 -6.04 16.56
CA ARG A 8 0.08 -5.48 16.56
C ARG A 8 -0.55 -5.65 15.19
N VAL A 9 -1.73 -6.27 15.14
CA VAL A 9 -2.47 -6.49 13.90
C VAL A 9 -3.65 -5.52 13.79
N TRP A 10 -3.74 -4.80 12.67
CA TRP A 10 -4.87 -3.94 12.33
C TRP A 10 -5.67 -4.60 11.20
N HIS A 11 -6.85 -5.15 11.53
CA HIS A 11 -7.82 -5.65 10.56
C HIS A 11 -8.74 -4.51 10.11
N ILE A 12 -8.44 -3.91 8.96
CA ILE A 12 -9.14 -2.72 8.45
C ILE A 12 -10.37 -3.09 7.60
N GLY A 13 -10.43 -4.33 7.11
CA GLY A 13 -11.46 -4.76 6.16
C GLY A 13 -11.22 -4.15 4.79
N ARG A 14 -12.28 -3.73 4.10
CA ARG A 14 -12.22 -3.20 2.73
C ARG A 14 -12.13 -1.67 2.72
N MET A 15 -11.16 -1.13 1.97
CA MET A 15 -10.90 0.30 1.88
C MET A 15 -10.25 0.67 0.55
N GLY A 16 -10.69 1.76 -0.09
CA GLY A 16 -10.03 2.28 -1.30
C GLY A 16 -8.54 2.58 -1.10
N TYR A 17 -7.75 2.33 -2.15
CA TYR A 17 -6.28 2.32 -2.08
C TYR A 17 -5.68 3.62 -1.54
N ALA A 18 -6.15 4.79 -1.99
CA ALA A 18 -5.62 6.08 -1.54
C ALA A 18 -5.80 6.32 -0.03
N LYS A 19 -6.94 5.88 0.53
CA LYS A 19 -7.20 5.99 1.99
C LYS A 19 -6.25 5.08 2.77
N ALA A 20 -6.04 3.86 2.28
CA ALA A 20 -5.11 2.91 2.91
C ALA A 20 -3.65 3.40 2.81
N LEU A 21 -3.24 3.96 1.68
CA LEU A 21 -1.90 4.56 1.53
C LEU A 21 -1.70 5.73 2.49
N LYS A 22 -2.72 6.58 2.69
CA LYS A 22 -2.68 7.66 3.69
C LYS A 22 -2.54 7.11 5.10
N LEU A 23 -3.29 6.06 5.46
CA LEU A 23 -3.17 5.37 6.75
C LEU A 23 -1.75 4.83 6.96
N GLN A 24 -1.18 4.15 5.98
CA GLN A 24 0.19 3.65 6.03
C GLN A 24 1.20 4.77 6.29
N LYS A 25 1.09 5.92 5.60
CA LYS A 25 1.97 7.08 5.82
C LYS A 25 1.86 7.62 7.25
N ILE A 26 0.65 7.72 7.79
CA ILE A 26 0.42 8.16 9.18
C ILE A 26 1.09 7.19 10.16
N LEU A 27 0.90 5.88 9.99
CA LEU A 27 1.48 4.86 10.86
C LEU A 27 3.01 4.86 10.80
N VAL A 28 3.59 4.94 9.61
CA VAL A 28 5.05 5.02 9.42
C VAL A 28 5.62 6.27 10.09
N ASN A 29 4.96 7.43 9.94
CA ASN A 29 5.41 8.66 10.57
C ASN A 29 5.34 8.57 12.10
N ARG A 30 4.29 7.96 12.67
CA ARG A 30 4.21 7.71 14.11
C ARG A 30 5.34 6.81 14.58
N LEU A 31 5.56 5.66 13.91
CA LEU A 31 6.63 4.72 14.27
C LEU A 31 8.04 5.33 14.20
N LYS A 32 8.28 6.26 13.27
CA LYS A 32 9.56 6.96 13.16
C LYS A 32 9.78 7.99 14.28
N ASN A 33 8.71 8.61 14.76
CA ASN A 33 8.77 9.71 15.73
C ASN A 33 8.66 9.21 17.19
N ASP A 34 7.89 8.15 17.45
CA ASP A 34 7.74 7.56 18.77
C ASP A 34 8.88 6.56 19.04
N ARG A 35 9.91 7.01 19.77
CA ARG A 35 11.09 6.21 20.18
C ARG A 35 10.79 5.17 21.27
N ILE A 36 9.60 5.19 21.87
CA ILE A 36 9.23 4.34 22.99
C ILE A 36 8.08 3.42 22.53
N GLY A 37 8.37 2.12 22.41
CA GLY A 37 7.35 1.12 22.10
C GLY A 37 7.01 1.00 20.60
N SER A 38 8.02 0.94 19.74
CA SER A 38 7.88 0.61 18.31
C SER A 38 7.39 -0.83 18.13
N GLU A 39 6.13 -1.08 18.47
CA GLU A 39 5.50 -2.38 18.26
C GLU A 39 5.38 -2.62 16.75
N ASN A 40 5.92 -3.76 16.32
CA ASN A 40 5.78 -4.21 14.94
C ASN A 40 4.30 -4.18 14.57
N THR A 41 3.97 -3.57 13.44
CA THR A 41 2.57 -3.39 13.04
C THR A 41 2.31 -4.08 11.71
N LEU A 42 1.27 -4.91 11.66
CA LEU A 42 0.76 -5.54 10.45
C LEU A 42 -0.62 -4.97 10.13
N VAL A 43 -0.79 -4.39 8.94
CA VAL A 43 -2.08 -3.88 8.46
C VAL A 43 -2.62 -4.85 7.42
N LEU A 44 -3.81 -5.40 7.69
CA LEU A 44 -4.55 -6.28 6.80
C LEU A 44 -5.73 -5.52 6.23
N VAL A 45 -5.77 -5.39 4.91
CA VAL A 45 -6.74 -4.57 4.18
C VAL A 45 -6.99 -5.16 2.80
N GLU A 46 -8.24 -5.09 2.37
CA GLU A 46 -8.69 -5.39 1.01
C GLU A 46 -8.99 -4.07 0.30
N HIS A 47 -8.72 -4.00 -1.00
CA HIS A 47 -8.99 -2.80 -1.81
C HIS A 47 -10.13 -3.06 -2.78
N ASP A 48 -10.82 -1.97 -3.14
CA ASP A 48 -11.58 -1.96 -4.39
C ASP A 48 -10.63 -2.17 -5.58
N PRO A 49 -11.13 -2.65 -6.74
CA PRO A 49 -10.31 -2.92 -7.91
C PRO A 49 -9.37 -1.76 -8.22
N VAL A 50 -8.06 -2.05 -8.18
CA VAL A 50 -7.03 -1.04 -8.29
C VAL A 50 -5.79 -1.59 -8.99
N TYR A 51 -5.31 -0.82 -9.95
CA TYR A 51 -4.04 -1.03 -10.61
C TYR A 51 -2.97 -0.17 -9.95
N THR A 52 -1.86 -0.78 -9.56
CA THR A 52 -0.74 -0.04 -8.99
C THR A 52 0.54 -0.33 -9.74
N ILE A 53 1.34 0.72 -9.94
CA ILE A 53 2.60 0.62 -10.66
C ILE A 53 3.75 1.03 -9.73
N GLY A 54 4.77 0.17 -9.61
CA GLY A 54 5.99 0.43 -8.83
C GLY A 54 7.10 1.14 -9.63
N ILE A 55 8.19 1.52 -8.95
CA ILE A 55 9.23 2.44 -9.48
C ILE A 55 9.98 1.92 -10.70
N ARG A 56 10.06 0.59 -10.89
CA ARG A 56 10.83 -0.02 -11.98
C ARG A 56 10.04 -0.08 -13.29
N SER A 57 8.81 0.44 -13.28
CA SER A 57 7.92 0.44 -14.43
C SER A 57 8.13 1.71 -15.26
N LYS A 58 9.34 1.88 -15.79
CA LYS A 58 9.68 3.00 -16.71
C LYS A 58 8.85 2.99 -18.01
N GLU A 59 8.04 1.96 -18.22
CA GLU A 59 7.28 1.69 -19.44
C GLU A 59 5.77 1.60 -19.15
N CYS A 60 5.22 2.61 -18.46
CA CYS A 60 3.80 2.88 -18.64
C CYS A 60 3.68 3.68 -19.94
N THR A 61 3.24 3.03 -21.02
CA THR A 61 3.15 3.69 -22.31
C THR A 61 2.08 4.79 -22.27
N PRO A 62 2.22 5.85 -23.09
CA PRO A 62 1.17 6.86 -23.21
C PRO A 62 -0.15 6.19 -23.60
N GLY A 63 -1.15 6.25 -22.72
CA GLY A 63 -2.47 5.65 -22.93
C GLY A 63 -2.76 4.39 -22.10
N GLU A 64 -1.76 3.71 -21.52
CA GLU A 64 -2.00 2.56 -20.64
C GLU A 64 -2.77 2.95 -19.37
N GLU A 65 -2.43 4.09 -18.77
CA GLU A 65 -3.15 4.62 -17.61
C GLU A 65 -4.62 4.90 -17.93
N SER A 66 -4.90 5.55 -19.06
CA SER A 66 -6.26 5.83 -19.51
C SER A 66 -7.04 4.54 -19.79
N ARG A 67 -6.40 3.57 -20.44
CA ARG A 67 -7.00 2.24 -20.69
C ARG A 67 -7.35 1.53 -19.38
N LEU A 68 -6.45 1.55 -18.41
CA LEU A 68 -6.63 0.87 -17.12
C LEU A 68 -7.71 1.55 -16.27
N LYS A 69 -7.77 2.88 -16.25
CA LYS A 69 -8.88 3.63 -15.62
C LYS A 69 -10.23 3.31 -16.26
N ASN A 70 -10.27 3.16 -17.59
CA ASN A 70 -11.49 2.83 -18.33
C ASN A 70 -12.00 1.39 -18.07
N LEU A 71 -11.20 0.51 -17.46
CA LEU A 71 -11.64 -0.83 -17.05
C LEU A 71 -12.45 -0.84 -15.74
N GLY A 72 -12.72 0.33 -15.16
CA GLY A 72 -13.54 0.47 -13.95
C GLY A 72 -12.77 0.27 -12.64
N ALA A 73 -11.44 0.38 -12.69
CA ALA A 73 -10.56 0.27 -11.54
C ALA A 73 -9.73 1.55 -11.36
N ASP A 74 -9.38 1.86 -10.10
CA ASP A 74 -8.50 2.98 -9.80
C ASP A 74 -7.08 2.71 -10.30
N PHE A 75 -6.29 3.77 -10.53
CA PHE A 75 -4.91 3.65 -10.97
C PHE A 75 -3.98 4.55 -10.17
N TYR A 76 -2.91 3.98 -9.59
CA TYR A 76 -1.92 4.70 -8.80
C TYR A 76 -0.48 4.34 -9.17
N ARG A 77 0.36 5.37 -9.32
CA ARG A 77 1.82 5.22 -9.28
C ARG A 77 2.29 5.24 -7.83
N THR A 78 3.21 4.35 -7.51
CA THR A 78 3.63 4.08 -6.14
C THR A 78 5.15 4.02 -6.06
N ASP A 79 5.70 4.44 -4.92
CA ASP A 79 7.15 4.46 -4.69
C ASP A 79 7.70 3.09 -4.24
N ARG A 80 6.89 2.03 -4.32
CA ARG A 80 7.30 0.68 -3.92
C ARG A 80 8.23 0.07 -4.96
N GLY A 81 9.19 -0.73 -4.48
CA GLY A 81 9.95 -1.63 -5.34
C GLY A 81 9.03 -2.60 -6.10
N GLY A 82 9.46 -3.02 -7.30
CA GLY A 82 8.67 -3.90 -8.18
C GLY A 82 8.11 -3.19 -9.42
N GLY A 83 7.45 -3.98 -10.27
CA GLY A 83 6.88 -3.54 -11.55
C GLY A 83 5.37 -3.25 -11.46
N LYS A 84 4.64 -3.61 -12.53
CA LYS A 84 3.17 -3.54 -12.60
C LYS A 84 2.57 -4.62 -11.68
N ASP A 85 1.65 -4.25 -10.80
CA ASP A 85 0.89 -5.19 -9.97
C ASP A 85 -0.61 -5.00 -10.24
N TYR A 86 -1.27 -6.08 -10.62
CA TYR A 86 -2.68 -6.12 -11.03
C TYR A 86 -3.45 -6.92 -9.98
N ARG A 87 -4.33 -6.27 -9.22
CA ARG A 87 -5.30 -6.96 -8.36
C ARG A 87 -6.69 -6.83 -8.99
N PRO A 88 -7.24 -7.92 -9.55
CA PRO A 88 -8.62 -7.93 -10.03
C PRO A 88 -9.62 -7.74 -8.88
#